data_AF-A0A530A9Y6-F1
#
_entry.id   AF-A0A530A9Y6-F1
#
_cell.length_a   1.000
_cell.length_b   1.000
_cell.length_c   1.000
_cell.angle_alpha   90.00
_cell.angle_beta   90.00
_cell.angle_gamma   90.00
#
_symmetry.space_group_name_H-M   'P 1'
#
loop_
_entity.id
_entity.type
_entity.pdbx_description
1 polymer ?
#
loop_
_entity_poly.entity_id
_entity_poly.type
_entity_poly.pdbx_seq_one_letter_code
_entity_poly.pdbx_strand_id
1 'polypeptide(L)'
;DLIPAGRKRLGWGLLAAATLGLLTIIVVQILYKTEMSTVGFDTWRPVIYAYILWGAALGAWQVLTRGEDGQRALFLLPALLFTIAMVIFPTLFGFYIALTDWNLSSFAGRRFNGLDNFWQMLADPYYRNALLNMVLYVLAVL
;
A
#
# COMPACT_ATOMS: atom_id res chain seq x y z
N ASP A 1 9.49 2.82 33.43
CA ASP A 1 8.29 3.68 33.30
C ASP A 1 7.02 2.99 33.78
N LEU A 2 6.45 3.47 34.89
CA LEU A 2 5.18 2.98 35.44
C LEU A 2 4.00 3.65 34.71
N ILE A 3 3.76 3.24 33.46
CA ILE A 3 2.60 3.71 32.70
C ILE A 3 1.31 3.11 33.32
N PRO A 4 0.34 3.93 33.76
CA PRO A 4 -0.88 3.44 34.39
C PRO A 4 -1.68 2.49 33.48
N ALA A 5 -2.27 1.44 34.06
CA ALA A 5 -3.04 0.44 33.32
C ALA A 5 -4.23 1.03 32.56
N GLY A 6 -4.88 2.08 33.10
CA GLY A 6 -5.96 2.80 32.43
C GLY A 6 -5.50 3.49 31.14
N ARG A 7 -4.30 4.09 31.14
CA ARG A 7 -3.71 4.76 29.98
C ARG A 7 -3.38 3.76 28.86
N LYS A 8 -2.87 2.57 29.23
CA LYS A 8 -2.63 1.48 28.28
C LYS A 8 -3.91 0.95 27.66
N ARG A 9 -4.95 0.71 28.48
CA ARG A 9 -6.27 0.27 27.99
C ARG A 9 -6.88 1.27 27.02
N LEU A 10 -6.80 2.56 27.35
CA LEU A 10 -7.33 3.63 26.49
C LEU A 10 -6.60 3.70 25.16
N GLY A 11 -5.26 3.59 25.16
CA GLY A 11 -4.47 3.53 23.93
C GLY A 11 -4.85 2.35 23.04
N TRP A 12 -4.97 1.14 23.61
CA TRP A 12 -5.37 -0.04 22.85
C TRP A 12 -6.79 0.04 22.31
N GLY A 13 -7.73 0.56 23.11
CA GLY A 13 -9.11 0.80 22.66
C GLY A 13 -9.18 1.80 21.50
N LEU A 14 -8.43 2.90 21.57
CA LEU A 14 -8.33 3.88 20.49
C LEU A 14 -7.79 3.26 19.20
N LEU A 15 -6.68 2.51 19.28
CA LEU A 15 -6.09 1.85 18.11
C LEU A 15 -7.03 0.82 17.51
N ALA A 16 -7.69 0.00 18.34
CA ALA A 16 -8.63 -1.02 17.88
C ALA A 16 -9.81 -0.37 17.14
N ALA A 17 -10.42 0.67 17.72
CA ALA A 17 -11.52 1.39 17.09
C ALA A 17 -11.11 2.04 15.76
N ALA A 18 -9.95 2.71 15.72
CA ALA A 18 -9.45 3.32 14.50
C ALA A 18 -9.11 2.28 13.43
N THR A 19 -8.54 1.14 13.81
CA THR A 19 -8.22 0.04 12.89
C THR A 19 -9.48 -0.59 12.32
N LEU A 20 -10.49 -0.86 13.15
CA LEU A 20 -11.79 -1.35 12.70
C LEU A 20 -12.47 -0.36 11.76
N GLY A 21 -12.40 0.94 12.06
CA GLY A 21 -12.92 1.99 11.18
C GLY A 21 -12.23 2.01 9.81
N LEU A 22 -10.90 1.97 9.79
CA LEU A 22 -10.11 1.91 8.55
C LEU A 22 -10.45 0.66 7.73
N LEU A 23 -10.47 -0.51 8.36
CA LEU A 23 -10.80 -1.77 7.69
C LEU A 23 -12.22 -1.77 7.12
N THR A 24 -13.19 -1.23 7.88
CA THR A 24 -14.57 -1.10 7.41
C THR A 24 -14.65 -0.23 6.17
N ILE A 25 -13.97 0.93 6.16
CA ILE A 25 -13.95 1.84 5.02
C ILE A 25 -13.28 1.18 3.80
N ILE A 26 -12.18 0.43 4.00
CA ILE A 26 -11.51 -0.31 2.92
C ILE A 26 -12.44 -1.38 2.34
N VAL A 27 -13.08 -2.18 3.19
CA VAL A 27 -14.00 -3.25 2.75
C VAL A 27 -15.18 -2.67 1.97
N VAL A 28 -15.81 -1.62 2.50
CA VAL A 28 -16.90 -0.91 1.80
C VAL A 28 -16.44 -0.39 0.44
N GLN A 29 -15.23 0.19 0.36
CA GLN A 29 -14.68 0.69 -0.90
C GLN A 29 -14.42 -0.42 -1.91
N ILE A 30 -13.89 -1.57 -1.47
CA ILE A 30 -13.66 -2.73 -2.33
C ILE A 30 -14.99 -3.25 -2.88
N LEU A 31 -15.98 -3.49 -2.00
CA LEU A 31 -17.29 -4.00 -2.41
C LEU A 31 -18.00 -3.07 -3.41
N TYR A 32 -17.83 -1.76 -3.26
CA TYR A 32 -18.36 -0.79 -4.22
C TYR A 32 -17.63 -0.82 -5.56
N LYS A 33 -16.30 -0.88 -5.56
CA LYS A 33 -15.49 -0.91 -6.80
C LYS A 33 -15.57 -2.25 -7.54
N THR A 34 -15.95 -3.33 -6.87
CA THR A 34 -16.21 -4.64 -7.50
C THR A 34 -17.68 -4.84 -7.89
N GLU A 35 -18.51 -3.80 -7.81
CA GLU A 35 -19.94 -3.82 -8.15
C GLU A 35 -20.75 -4.85 -7.33
N MET A 36 -20.22 -5.30 -6.18
CA MET A 36 -20.89 -6.25 -5.28
C MET A 36 -21.88 -5.54 -4.34
N SER A 37 -21.73 -4.24 -4.15
CA SER A 37 -22.58 -3.39 -3.30
C SER A 37 -22.82 -2.04 -3.96
N THR A 38 -24.02 -1.49 -3.78
CA THR A 38 -24.37 -0.11 -4.18
C THR A 38 -23.97 0.93 -3.13
N VAL A 39 -23.63 0.48 -1.92
CA VAL A 39 -23.18 1.34 -0.81
C VAL A 39 -21.66 1.46 -0.87
N GLY A 40 -21.17 2.69 -1.06
CA GLY A 40 -19.75 2.99 -1.02
C GLY A 40 -19.43 4.44 -1.39
N PHE A 41 -18.22 4.68 -1.89
CA PHE A 41 -17.75 6.02 -2.25
C PHE A 41 -17.20 6.07 -3.68
N ASP A 42 -17.61 7.10 -4.43
CA ASP A 42 -17.14 7.30 -5.81
C ASP A 42 -15.63 7.53 -5.90
N THR A 43 -15.08 8.23 -4.89
CA THR A 43 -13.68 8.62 -4.83
C THR A 43 -12.90 7.85 -3.76
N TRP A 44 -11.57 7.82 -3.91
CA TRP A 44 -10.64 7.19 -2.97
C TRP A 44 -10.40 8.01 -1.69
N ARG A 45 -10.85 9.27 -1.65
CA ARG A 45 -10.59 10.23 -0.56
C ARG A 45 -10.98 9.72 0.83
N PRO A 46 -12.12 9.03 1.03
CA PRO A 46 -12.51 8.52 2.35
C PRO A 46 -11.51 7.53 2.95
N VAL A 47 -10.88 6.69 2.10
CA VAL A 47 -9.84 5.74 2.53
C VAL A 47 -8.62 6.49 3.08
N ILE A 48 -8.24 7.61 2.47
CA ILE A 48 -7.10 8.44 2.92
C ILE A 48 -7.41 9.10 4.24
N TYR A 49 -8.61 9.67 4.38
CA TYR A 49 -9.01 10.31 5.63
C TYR A 49 -9.01 9.29 6.78
N ALA A 50 -9.52 8.08 6.51
CA ALA A 50 -9.45 6.97 7.46
C ALA A 50 -8.00 6.58 7.78
N TYR A 51 -7.12 6.50 6.78
CA TYR A 51 -5.73 6.14 6.94
C TYR A 51 -4.95 7.17 7.77
N ILE A 52 -5.16 8.46 7.53
CA ILE A 52 -4.54 9.55 8.31
C ILE A 52 -5.04 9.51 9.76
N LEU A 53 -6.34 9.36 9.97
CA LEU A 53 -6.93 9.25 11.31
C LEU A 53 -6.39 8.03 12.05
N TRP A 54 -6.27 6.89 11.36
CA TRP A 54 -5.67 5.69 11.90
C TRP A 54 -4.18 5.87 12.23
N GLY A 55 -3.41 6.54 11.36
CA GLY A 55 -2.00 6.87 11.62
C GLY A 55 -1.82 7.75 12.85
N ALA A 56 -2.70 8.74 13.04
CA ALA A 56 -2.72 9.57 14.25
C ALA A 56 -3.07 8.75 15.50
N ALA A 57 -4.07 7.86 15.41
CA ALA A 57 -4.43 6.94 16.49
C ALA A 57 -3.29 5.96 16.84
N LEU A 58 -2.57 5.47 15.84
CA LEU A 58 -1.38 4.63 16.01
C LEU A 58 -0.27 5.40 16.74
N GLY A 59 -0.03 6.65 16.34
CA GLY A 59 0.91 7.52 17.04
C GLY A 59 0.51 7.79 18.50
N ALA A 60 -0.76 8.09 18.75
CA ALA A 60 -1.29 8.26 20.10
C ALA A 60 -1.14 6.98 20.92
N TRP A 61 -1.44 5.81 20.35
CA TRP A 61 -1.25 4.51 21.00
C TRP A 61 0.22 4.28 21.40
N GLN A 62 1.18 4.59 20.52
CA GLN A 62 2.62 4.47 20.84
C GLN A 62 2.96 5.26 22.10
N VAL A 63 2.56 6.54 22.17
CA VAL A 63 2.86 7.40 23.33
C VAL A 63 2.12 6.93 24.58
N LEU A 64 0.84 6.57 24.46
CA LEU A 64 0.01 6.15 25.60
C LEU A 64 0.47 4.81 26.21
N THR A 65 1.04 3.91 25.40
CA THR A 65 1.42 2.56 25.85
C THR A 65 2.91 2.38 26.12
N ARG A 66 3.78 3.12 25.42
CA ARG A 66 5.24 2.98 25.46
C ARG A 66 5.99 4.20 26.00
N GLY A 67 5.30 5.30 26.33
CA GLY A 67 5.94 6.46 26.96
C GLY A 67 7.00 7.12 26.07
N GLU A 68 8.23 7.26 26.59
CA GLU A 68 9.36 7.89 25.88
C GLU A 68 9.73 7.16 24.59
N ASP A 69 9.76 5.83 24.60
CA ASP A 69 10.03 5.05 23.38
C ASP A 69 8.93 5.24 22.33
N GLY A 70 7.70 5.46 22.77
CA GLY A 70 6.59 5.81 21.89
C GLY A 70 6.77 7.18 21.23
N GLN A 71 7.32 8.16 21.96
CA GLN A 71 7.64 9.48 21.41
C GLN A 71 8.78 9.40 20.38
N ARG A 72 9.81 8.59 20.64
CA ARG A 72 10.88 8.33 19.67
C ARG A 72 10.32 7.70 18.40
N ALA A 73 9.38 6.78 18.52
CA ALA A 73 8.72 6.17 17.37
C ALA A 73 7.95 7.19 16.51
N LEU A 74 7.36 8.24 17.11
CA LEU A 74 6.65 9.29 16.36
C LEU A 74 7.55 10.06 15.39
N PHE A 75 8.88 10.07 15.61
CA PHE A 75 9.81 10.71 14.68
C PHE A 75 9.87 9.99 13.32
N LEU A 76 9.78 8.65 13.35
CA LEU A 76 9.87 7.81 12.14
C LEU A 76 8.51 7.43 11.58
N LEU A 77 7.48 7.37 12.42
CA LEU A 77 6.18 6.81 12.08
C LEU A 77 5.49 7.51 10.89
N PRO A 78 5.45 8.86 10.79
CA PRO A 78 4.86 9.53 9.62
C PRO A 78 5.58 9.20 8.31
N ALA A 79 6.92 9.20 8.33
CA ALA A 79 7.71 8.87 7.16
C ALA A 79 7.49 7.41 6.73
N LEU A 80 7.48 6.48 7.70
CA LEU A 80 7.22 5.07 7.44
C LEU A 80 5.83 4.84 6.83
N LEU A 81 4.78 5.42 7.42
CA LEU A 81 3.42 5.30 6.91
C LEU A 81 3.28 5.90 5.50
N PHE A 82 3.97 7.00 5.23
CA PHE A 82 4.00 7.61 3.90
C PHE A 82 4.73 6.70 2.90
N THR A 83 5.91 6.17 3.26
CA THR A 83 6.67 5.24 2.41
C THR A 83 5.87 3.98 2.09
N ILE A 84 5.16 3.41 3.07
CA ILE A 84 4.30 2.25 2.84
C ILE A 84 3.21 2.59 1.82
N ALA A 85 2.55 3.74 1.99
CA ALA A 85 1.44 4.13 1.12
C ALA A 85 1.88 4.54 -0.30
N MET A 86 2.99 5.26 -0.43
CA MET A 86 3.40 5.89 -1.70
C MET A 86 4.46 5.10 -2.47
N VAL A 87 5.22 4.23 -1.81
CA VAL A 87 6.31 3.47 -2.44
C VAL A 87 5.97 1.99 -2.44
N ILE A 88 5.73 1.41 -1.26
CA ILE A 88 5.54 -0.04 -1.15
C ILE A 88 4.24 -0.49 -1.81
N PHE A 89 3.13 0.19 -1.54
CA PHE A 89 1.83 -0.18 -2.12
C PHE A 89 1.82 -0.14 -3.66
N PRO A 90 2.23 0.95 -4.35
CA PRO A 90 2.25 0.98 -5.81
C PRO A 90 3.24 -0.03 -6.40
N THR A 91 4.36 -0.28 -5.73
CA THR A 91 5.34 -1.28 -6.16
C THR A 91 4.73 -2.68 -6.18
N LEU A 92 4.09 -3.09 -5.08
CA LEU A 92 3.40 -4.38 -4.99
C LEU A 92 2.25 -4.49 -6.01
N PHE A 93 1.52 -3.40 -6.23
CA PHE A 93 0.47 -3.36 -7.25
C PHE A 93 1.03 -3.48 -8.67
N GLY A 94 2.18 -2.85 -8.95
CA GLY A 94 2.90 -3.00 -10.20
C GLY A 94 3.36 -4.42 -10.44
N PHE A 95 3.88 -5.10 -9.41
CA PHE A 95 4.21 -6.53 -9.48
C PHE A 95 2.97 -7.38 -9.79
N TYR A 96 1.84 -7.10 -9.15
CA TYR A 96 0.58 -7.78 -9.47
C TYR A 96 0.17 -7.58 -10.94
N ILE A 97 0.25 -6.35 -11.45
CA ILE A 97 -0.02 -6.06 -12.87
C ILE A 97 0.94 -6.83 -13.78
N ALA A 98 2.23 -6.88 -13.46
CA ALA A 98 3.22 -7.58 -14.26
C ALA A 98 2.94 -9.09 -14.39
N LEU A 99 2.22 -9.67 -13.41
CA LEU A 99 1.78 -11.08 -13.42
C LEU A 99 0.41 -11.29 -14.07
N THR A 100 -0.14 -10.26 -14.70
CA THR A 100 -1.49 -10.26 -15.25
C THR A 100 -1.45 -9.81 -16.70
N ASP A 101 -2.20 -10.48 -17.57
CA ASP A 101 -2.50 -9.98 -18.91
C ASP A 101 -3.45 -8.80 -18.77
N TRP A 102 -2.94 -7.61 -19.06
CA TRP A 102 -3.71 -6.38 -18.98
C TRP A 102 -3.43 -5.46 -20.16
N ASN A 103 -4.39 -5.41 -21.08
CA ASN A 103 -4.41 -4.43 -22.14
C ASN A 103 -5.45 -3.35 -21.84
N LEU A 104 -5.00 -2.08 -21.74
CA LEU A 104 -5.87 -0.91 -21.49
C LEU A 104 -6.93 -0.69 -22.58
N SER A 105 -6.71 -1.21 -23.79
CA SER A 105 -7.63 -1.14 -24.93
C SER A 105 -8.51 -2.38 -25.10
N SER A 106 -8.29 -3.42 -24.29
CA SER A 106 -9.06 -4.65 -24.35
C SER A 106 -10.42 -4.49 -23.66
N PHE A 107 -11.48 -4.92 -24.34
CA PHE A 107 -12.81 -5.07 -23.75
C PHE A 107 -12.87 -6.24 -22.75
N ALA A 108 -11.97 -7.22 -22.86
CA ALA A 108 -11.79 -8.24 -21.85
C ALA A 108 -11.02 -7.66 -20.66
N GLY A 109 -11.55 -7.83 -19.45
CA GLY A 109 -10.91 -7.41 -18.21
C GLY A 109 -9.58 -8.11 -17.95
N ARG A 110 -8.91 -7.68 -16.87
CA ARG A 110 -7.60 -8.21 -16.45
C ARG A 110 -7.63 -9.72 -16.19
N ARG A 111 -6.64 -10.48 -16.66
CA ARG A 111 -6.54 -11.93 -16.43
C ARG A 111 -5.18 -12.34 -15.90
N PHE A 112 -5.16 -13.00 -14.75
CA PHE A 112 -3.91 -13.47 -14.16
C PHE A 112 -3.29 -14.56 -15.05
N ASN A 113 -2.09 -14.32 -15.56
CA ASN A 113 -1.34 -15.22 -16.45
C ASN A 113 0.04 -15.60 -15.88
N GLY A 114 0.32 -15.27 -14.62
CA GLY A 114 1.55 -15.68 -13.95
C GLY A 114 2.78 -15.05 -14.58
N LEU A 115 3.75 -15.88 -15.00
CA LEU A 115 5.03 -15.40 -15.54
C LEU A 115 5.07 -15.30 -17.07
N ASP A 116 3.95 -15.52 -17.75
CA ASP A 116 3.90 -15.57 -19.21
C ASP A 116 4.40 -14.28 -19.86
N ASN A 117 4.07 -13.12 -19.27
CA ASN A 117 4.57 -11.81 -19.71
C ASN A 117 6.11 -11.74 -19.71
N PHE A 118 6.76 -12.35 -18.70
CA PHE A 118 8.21 -12.36 -18.58
C PHE A 118 8.84 -13.27 -19.64
N TRP A 119 8.26 -14.45 -19.90
CA TRP A 119 8.75 -15.35 -20.93
C TRP A 119 8.58 -14.78 -22.33
N GLN A 120 7.44 -14.13 -22.60
CA GLN A 120 7.20 -13.44 -23.86
C GLN A 120 8.23 -12.32 -24.08
N MET A 121 8.47 -11.50 -23.05
CA MET A 121 9.45 -10.41 -23.11
C MET A 121 10.88 -10.93 -23.32
N LEU A 122 11.30 -11.98 -22.62
CA LEU A 122 12.63 -12.57 -22.77
C LEU A 122 12.82 -13.28 -24.12
N ALA A 123 11.75 -13.82 -24.70
CA ALA A 123 11.77 -14.41 -26.04
C ALA A 123 11.83 -13.36 -27.16
N ASP A 124 11.44 -12.11 -26.89
CA ASP A 124 11.43 -11.04 -27.89
C ASP A 124 12.87 -10.60 -28.26
N PRO A 125 13.29 -10.72 -29.54
CA PRO A 125 14.58 -10.21 -30.01
C PRO A 125 14.75 -8.70 -29.81
N TYR A 126 13.69 -7.90 -29.96
CA TYR A 126 13.76 -6.44 -29.81
C TYR A 126 14.04 -6.05 -28.36
N TYR A 127 13.36 -6.69 -27.41
CA TYR A 127 13.60 -6.47 -25.99
C TYR A 127 15.05 -6.79 -25.60
N ARG A 128 15.56 -7.94 -26.03
CA ARG A 128 16.95 -8.37 -25.75
C ARG A 128 17.98 -7.41 -26.35
N ASN A 129 17.77 -6.96 -27.59
CA ASN A 129 18.64 -5.97 -28.23
C ASN A 129 18.61 -4.62 -27.48
N ALA A 130 17.43 -4.15 -27.08
CA ALA A 130 17.28 -2.92 -26.31
C ALA A 130 17.98 -3.03 -24.93
N LEU A 131 17.84 -4.18 -24.26
CA LEU A 131 18.49 -4.44 -22.98
C LEU A 131 20.02 -4.42 -23.10
N LEU A 132 20.56 -5.07 -24.14
CA LEU A 132 21.99 -5.06 -24.42
C LEU A 132 22.50 -3.64 -24.72
N ASN A 133 21.76 -2.87 -25.53
CA ASN A 133 22.10 -1.47 -25.78
C ASN A 133 22.13 -0.63 -24.50
N MET A 134 21.17 -0.83 -23.59
CA MET A 134 21.15 -0.14 -22.31
C MET A 134 22.39 -0.46 -21.46
N VAL A 135 22.81 -1.73 -21.42
CA VAL A 135 24.04 -2.14 -20.75
C VAL A 135 25.26 -1.49 -21.39
N LEU A 136 25.36 -1.48 -22.73
CA LEU A 136 26.46 -0.83 -23.43
C LEU A 136 26.52 0.67 -23.14
N TYR A 137 25.38 1.36 -23.07
CA TYR A 137 25.34 2.78 -22.72
C TYR A 137 25.82 3.07 -21.30
N VAL A 138 25.40 2.26 -20.32
CA VAL A 138 25.90 2.39 -18.94
C VAL A 138 27.42 2.18 -18.89
N LEU A 139 27.93 1.16 -19.58
CA LEU A 139 29.37 0.87 -19.61
C LEU A 139 30.19 1.91 -20.36
N ALA A 140 29.63 2.57 -21.37
CA ALA A 140 30.34 3.60 -22.12
C ALA A 140 30.48 4.93 -21.35
N VAL A 141 29.62 5.17 -20.36
CA VAL A 141 29.62 6.40 -19.54
C VAL A 141 30.40 6.24 -18.23
N LEU A 142 30.56 4.99 -17.74
CA LEU A 142 31.42 4.66 -16.61
C LEU A 142 32.91 4.73 -17.00
#